data_AF-A0AAU0WHZ0-F1
#
_entry.id   AF-A0AAU0WHZ0-F1
#
_cell.length_a   1.000
_cell.length_b   1.000
_cell.length_c   1.000
_cell.angle_alpha   90.00
_cell.angle_beta   90.00
_cell.angle_gamma   90.00
#
_symmetry.space_group_name_H-M   'P 1'
#
loop_
_entity.id
_entity.type
_entity.pdbx_description
1 polymer ?
#
loop_
_entity_poly.entity_id
_entity_poly.type
_entity_poly.pdbx_seq_one_letter_code
_entity_poly.pdbx_strand_id
1 'polypeptide(L)'
;MPTSANLLPVYDSFAELADACRKWCEQVNSRRHRATGQIPADRLDIERTTLHVLPVEPLALALGEERLVGSDRTISFNAVRHSTPPGYTGARVRCRVIGEELSITACTNSGDLSDI
;
A
#
# COMPACT_ATOMS: atom_id res chain seq x y z
N MET A 1 -6.30 -5.58 21.23
CA MET A 1 -5.40 -4.81 20.34
C MET A 1 -4.29 -4.20 21.18
N PRO A 2 -3.01 -4.36 20.81
CA PRO A 2 -1.92 -3.68 21.53
C PRO A 2 -1.97 -2.18 21.21
N THR A 3 -2.55 -1.39 22.12
CA THR A 3 -2.75 0.06 21.97
C THR A 3 -1.48 0.88 22.23
N SER A 4 -0.37 0.24 22.64
CA SER A 4 0.90 0.89 22.94
C SER A 4 1.61 1.49 21.73
N ALA A 5 1.17 1.16 20.52
CA ALA A 5 1.68 1.72 19.27
C ALA A 5 0.73 2.76 18.62
N ASN A 6 -0.27 3.26 19.36
CA ASN A 6 -1.15 4.29 18.82
C ASN A 6 -0.41 5.63 18.70
N LEU A 7 -0.06 6.01 17.46
CA LEU A 7 0.66 7.25 17.14
C LEU A 7 -0.26 8.47 16.98
N LEU A 8 -1.58 8.30 17.10
CA LEU A 8 -2.55 9.38 16.94
C LEU A 8 -2.30 10.60 17.86
N PRO A 9 -1.83 10.46 19.11
CA PRO A 9 -1.50 11.63 19.95
C PRO A 9 -0.22 12.38 19.51
N VAL A 10 0.58 11.81 18.60
CA VAL A 10 1.89 12.34 18.21
C VAL A 10 1.84 13.08 16.87
N TYR A 11 0.83 12.78 16.04
CA TYR A 11 0.68 13.36 14.70
C TYR A 11 -0.74 13.86 14.49
N ASP A 12 -0.87 15.12 14.08
CA ASP A 12 -2.16 15.79 13.86
C ASP A 12 -2.84 15.31 12.57
N SER A 13 -2.08 14.65 11.68
CA SER A 13 -2.60 14.07 10.45
C SER A 13 -1.79 12.87 9.98
N PHE A 14 -2.41 12.06 9.12
CA PHE A 14 -1.70 10.98 8.42
C PHE A 14 -0.58 11.51 7.51
N ALA A 15 -0.75 12.69 6.92
CA ALA A 15 0.28 13.33 6.10
C ALA A 15 1.55 13.62 6.93
N GLU A 16 1.39 14.13 8.14
CA GLU A 16 2.51 14.40 9.05
C GLU A 16 3.25 13.11 9.46
N LEU A 17 2.50 12.04 9.76
CA LEU A 17 3.08 10.71 10.01
C LEU A 17 3.87 10.21 8.80
N ALA A 18 3.30 10.31 7.59
CA ALA A 18 3.96 9.90 6.36
C ALA A 18 5.27 10.69 6.12
N ASP A 19 5.26 12.00 6.39
CA ASP A 19 6.45 12.86 6.31
C ASP A 19 7.53 12.45 7.32
N ALA A 20 7.12 12.13 8.55
CA ALA A 20 8.03 11.63 9.58
C ALA A 20 8.65 10.29 9.17
N CYS A 21 7.86 9.37 8.60
CA CYS A 21 8.38 8.12 8.05
C CYS A 21 9.39 8.36 6.92
N ARG A 22 9.12 9.30 6.01
CA ARG A 22 10.06 9.65 4.91
C ARG A 22 11.38 10.19 5.45
N LYS A 23 11.33 11.14 6.39
CA LYS A 23 12.53 11.69 7.08
C LYS A 23 13.32 10.60 7.80
N TRP A 24 12.62 9.68 8.47
CA TRP A 24 13.27 8.55 9.13
C TRP A 24 13.96 7.62 8.12
N CYS A 25 13.31 7.30 7.00
CA CYS A 25 13.91 6.53 5.91
C CYS A 25 15.17 7.21 5.35
N GLU A 26 15.15 8.52 5.11
CA GLU A 26 16.33 9.29 4.69
C GLU A 26 17.47 9.21 5.72
N GLN A 27 17.14 9.33 7.01
CA GLN A 27 18.11 9.25 8.10
C GLN A 27 18.80 7.88 8.16
N VAL A 28 18.03 6.79 8.08
CA VAL A 28 18.61 5.44 8.17
C VAL A 28 19.40 5.08 6.92
N ASN A 29 18.96 5.55 5.74
CA ASN A 29 19.62 5.26 4.47
C ASN A 29 20.87 6.11 4.20
N SER A 30 21.02 7.24 4.88
CA SER A 30 22.23 8.08 4.82
C SER A 30 23.31 7.68 5.84
N ARG A 31 22.98 6.83 6.81
CA ARG A 31 23.93 6.35 7.82
C ARG A 31 24.76 5.18 7.30
N ARG A 32 26.06 5.17 7.62
CA ARG A 32 26.93 4.01 7.37
C ARG A 32 26.40 2.76 8.08
N HIS A 33 26.04 1.75 7.30
CA HIS A 33 25.49 0.51 7.81
C HIS A 33 26.57 -0.33 8.51
N ARG A 34 26.25 -0.88 9.68
CA ARG A 34 27.25 -1.53 10.55
C ARG A 34 27.84 -2.79 9.93
N ALA A 35 27.01 -3.62 9.29
CA ALA A 35 27.45 -4.91 8.77
C ALA A 35 28.17 -4.79 7.41
N THR A 36 27.70 -3.90 6.54
CA THR A 36 28.25 -3.74 5.18
C THR A 36 29.34 -2.66 5.11
N GLY A 37 29.40 -1.75 6.09
CA GLY A 37 30.35 -0.64 6.09
C GLY A 37 30.08 0.38 4.97
N GLN A 38 28.91 0.36 4.34
CA GLN A 38 28.57 1.27 3.25
C GLN A 38 27.32 2.07 3.62
N ILE A 39 27.15 3.23 3.00
CA ILE A 39 25.91 4.00 3.12
C ILE A 39 24.89 3.35 2.17
N PRO A 40 23.71 2.92 2.66
CA PRO A 40 22.70 2.27 1.83
C PRO A 40 22.30 3.08 0.61
N ALA A 41 22.15 4.41 0.73
CA ALA A 41 21.83 5.29 -0.39
C ALA A 41 22.90 5.23 -1.50
N ASP A 42 24.18 5.42 -1.17
CA ASP A 42 25.28 5.33 -2.13
C ASP A 42 25.36 3.93 -2.77
N ARG A 43 25.08 2.90 -1.98
CA ARG A 43 25.14 1.52 -2.45
C ARG A 43 24.00 1.20 -3.41
N LEU A 44 22.82 1.75 -3.17
CA LEU A 44 21.64 1.61 -4.04
C LEU A 44 21.88 2.17 -5.45
N ASP A 45 22.64 3.26 -5.60
CA ASP A 45 22.97 3.83 -6.91
C ASP A 45 23.76 2.85 -7.79
N ILE A 46 24.65 2.07 -7.17
CA ILE A 46 25.39 1.02 -7.88
C ILE A 46 24.46 -0.17 -8.17
N GLU A 47 23.68 -0.61 -7.18
CA GLU A 47 22.80 -1.78 -7.31
C GLU A 47 21.72 -1.58 -8.38
N ARG A 48 21.20 -0.36 -8.52
CA ARG A 48 20.23 0.02 -9.56
C ARG A 48 20.67 -0.33 -10.98
N THR A 49 21.97 -0.32 -11.26
CA THR A 49 22.50 -0.72 -12.58
C THR A 49 22.31 -2.22 -12.88
N THR A 50 22.08 -3.02 -11.85
CA THR A 50 21.94 -4.48 -11.91
C THR A 50 20.52 -4.97 -11.59
N LEU A 51 19.70 -4.11 -11.00
CA LEU A 51 18.31 -4.43 -10.69
C LEU A 51 17.46 -4.35 -11.96
N HIS A 52 16.59 -5.35 -12.15
CA HIS A 52 15.58 -5.29 -13.20
C HIS A 52 14.53 -4.24 -12.84
N VAL A 53 14.20 -3.39 -13.80
CA VAL A 53 13.13 -2.40 -13.65
C VAL A 53 11.81 -3.14 -13.42
N LEU A 54 10.99 -2.64 -12.50
CA LEU A 54 9.64 -3.17 -12.34
C LEU A 54 8.84 -2.93 -13.62
N PRO A 55 7.94 -3.85 -14.00
CA PRO A 55 7.02 -3.61 -15.10
C PRO A 55 6.27 -2.29 -14.90
N VAL A 56 6.17 -1.49 -15.96
CA VAL A 56 5.42 -0.21 -15.94
C VAL A 56 3.96 -0.48 -15.62
N GLU A 57 3.38 -1.51 -16.25
CA GLU A 57 2.05 -1.97 -15.90
C GLU A 57 2.11 -2.85 -14.65
N PRO A 58 1.40 -2.51 -13.57
CA PRO A 58 1.37 -3.33 -12.37
C PRO A 58 0.84 -4.72 -12.69
N LEU A 59 1.47 -5.74 -12.12
CA LEU A 59 0.99 -7.10 -12.26
C LEU A 59 -0.42 -7.18 -11.67
N ALA A 60 -1.44 -7.28 -12.53
CA ALA A 60 -2.85 -7.21 -12.12
C ALA A 60 -3.20 -8.22 -11.00
N LEU A 61 -2.48 -9.35 -10.94
CA LEU A 61 -2.60 -10.35 -9.87
C LEU A 61 -2.21 -9.80 -8.48
N ALA A 62 -1.25 -8.89 -8.40
CA ALA A 62 -0.84 -8.26 -7.14
C ALA A 62 -1.93 -7.32 -6.57
N LEU A 63 -2.79 -6.79 -7.45
CA LEU A 63 -3.90 -5.92 -7.07
C LEU A 63 -5.10 -6.70 -6.54
N GLY A 64 -5.25 -7.95 -6.96
CA GLY A 64 -6.36 -8.82 -6.56
C GLY A 64 -7.42 -8.97 -7.64
N GLU A 65 -8.43 -9.78 -7.32
CA GLU A 65 -9.56 -10.06 -8.19
C GLU A 65 -10.54 -8.90 -8.19
N GLU A 66 -11.12 -8.63 -9.34
CA GLU A 66 -12.10 -7.57 -9.46
C GLU A 66 -13.51 -8.04 -9.09
N ARG A 67 -14.24 -7.17 -8.39
CA ARG A 67 -15.64 -7.37 -7.98
C ARG A 67 -16.44 -6.09 -8.18
N LEU A 68 -17.73 -6.26 -8.48
CA LEU A 68 -18.68 -5.16 -8.58
C LEU A 68 -19.45 -5.04 -7.27
N VAL A 69 -19.53 -3.83 -6.72
CA VAL A 69 -20.35 -3.57 -5.52
C VAL A 69 -21.82 -3.56 -5.90
N GLY A 70 -22.59 -4.45 -5.29
CA GLY A 70 -24.03 -4.56 -5.48
C GLY A 70 -24.81 -3.35 -4.99
N SER A 71 -26.08 -3.27 -5.38
CA SER A 71 -27.03 -2.25 -4.91
C SER A 71 -27.24 -2.27 -3.39
N ASP A 72 -27.03 -3.43 -2.77
CA ASP A 72 -27.10 -3.63 -1.31
C ASP A 72 -25.79 -3.26 -0.59
N ARG A 73 -24.83 -2.63 -1.29
CA ARG A 73 -23.51 -2.23 -0.77
C ARG A 73 -22.66 -3.41 -0.34
N THR A 74 -22.75 -4.54 -1.04
CA THR A 74 -21.93 -5.72 -0.76
C THR A 74 -21.20 -6.27 -1.98
N ILE A 75 -20.14 -7.04 -1.73
CA ILE A 75 -19.45 -7.86 -2.74
C ILE A 75 -19.45 -9.32 -2.30
N SER A 76 -19.36 -10.24 -3.26
CA SER A 76 -19.15 -11.66 -3.02
C SER A 76 -17.71 -12.06 -3.34
N PHE A 77 -17.02 -12.66 -2.38
CA PHE A 77 -15.66 -13.18 -2.51
C PHE A 77 -15.60 -14.57 -1.89
N ASN A 78 -15.11 -15.58 -2.63
CA ASN A 78 -15.11 -16.98 -2.20
C ASN A 78 -16.45 -17.46 -1.61
N ALA A 79 -17.56 -17.10 -2.27
CA ALA A 79 -18.94 -17.38 -1.84
C ALA A 79 -19.39 -16.72 -0.52
N VAL A 80 -18.60 -15.83 0.07
CA VAL A 80 -18.94 -15.04 1.26
C VAL A 80 -19.24 -13.60 0.88
N ARG A 81 -20.22 -12.99 1.56
CA ARG A 81 -20.63 -11.61 1.33
C ARG A 81 -19.93 -10.67 2.32
N HIS A 82 -19.35 -9.59 1.79
CA HIS A 82 -18.69 -8.55 2.57
C HIS A 82 -19.36 -7.20 2.30
N SER A 83 -19.58 -6.41 3.35
CA SER A 83 -20.13 -5.06 3.24
C SER A 83 -19.07 -4.06 2.78
N THR A 84 -19.53 -3.00 2.12
CA THR A 84 -18.71 -1.87 1.68
C THR A 84 -19.27 -0.56 2.25
N PRO A 85 -18.43 0.47 2.45
CA PRO A 85 -18.91 1.78 2.86
C PRO A 85 -19.89 2.41 1.86
N PRO A 86 -20.72 3.38 2.27
CA PRO A 86 -21.56 4.15 1.35
C PRO A 86 -20.74 4.85 0.25
N GLY A 87 -21.33 5.05 -0.93
CA GLY A 87 -20.71 5.78 -2.04
C GLY A 87 -20.02 4.91 -3.10
N TYR A 88 -19.93 3.58 -2.87
CA TYR A 88 -19.30 2.65 -3.80
C TYR A 88 -20.26 1.75 -4.58
N THR A 89 -21.58 1.93 -4.45
CA THR A 89 -22.56 1.13 -5.22
C THR A 89 -22.32 1.25 -6.72
N GLY A 90 -22.19 0.12 -7.42
CA GLY A 90 -21.87 0.08 -8.85
C GLY A 90 -20.39 0.33 -9.17
N ALA A 91 -19.54 0.60 -8.17
CA ALA A 91 -18.10 0.73 -8.37
C ALA A 91 -17.43 -0.64 -8.52
N ARG A 92 -16.32 -0.67 -9.28
CA ARG A 92 -15.43 -1.82 -9.37
C ARG A 92 -14.37 -1.71 -8.28
N VAL A 93 -14.19 -2.79 -7.53
CA VAL A 93 -13.23 -2.90 -6.42
C VAL A 93 -12.28 -4.06 -6.67
N ARG A 94 -11.07 -3.96 -6.13
CA ARG A 94 -10.07 -5.04 -6.11
C ARG A 94 -10.11 -5.73 -4.76
N CYS A 95 -10.21 -7.05 -4.77
CA CYS A 95 -10.30 -7.92 -3.61
C CYS A 95 -9.09 -8.86 -3.57
N ARG A 96 -8.35 -8.87 -2.46
CA ARG A 96 -7.23 -9.80 -2.26
C ARG A 96 -7.12 -10.24 -0.80
N VAL A 97 -6.64 -11.46 -0.60
CA VAL A 97 -6.33 -11.97 0.73
C VAL A 97 -4.93 -11.54 1.13
N ILE A 98 -4.80 -10.94 2.31
CA ILE A 98 -3.53 -10.56 2.92
C ILE A 98 -3.44 -11.29 4.26
N GLY A 99 -2.68 -12.38 4.30
CA GLY A 99 -2.67 -13.29 5.45
C GLY A 99 -4.06 -13.91 5.65
N GLU A 100 -4.71 -13.57 6.76
CA GLU A 100 -6.06 -14.05 7.11
C GLU A 100 -7.17 -13.03 6.80
N GLU A 101 -6.80 -11.84 6.31
CA GLU A 101 -7.74 -10.74 6.08
C GLU A 101 -8.09 -10.59 4.59
N LEU A 102 -9.35 -10.21 4.31
CA LEU A 102 -9.77 -9.76 2.98
C LEU A 102 -9.62 -8.24 2.88
N SER A 103 -8.74 -7.79 2.00
CA SER A 103 -8.62 -6.38 1.63
C SER A 103 -9.52 -6.07 0.43
N ILE A 104 -10.36 -5.05 0.55
CA ILE A 104 -11.23 -4.53 -0.52
C ILE A 104 -10.82 -3.09 -0.78
N THR A 105 -10.28 -2.83 -1.97
CA THR A 105 -9.76 -1.51 -2.36
C THR A 105 -10.59 -0.97 -3.52
N ALA A 106 -11.13 0.25 -3.36
CA ALA A 106 -11.83 0.92 -4.45
C ALA A 106 -10.82 1.60 -5.39
N CYS A 107 -10.95 1.35 -6.69
CA CYS A 107 -10.23 2.09 -7.72
C CYS A 107 -11.01 3.38 -7.97
N THR A 108 -10.67 4.44 -7.25
CA THR A 108 -11.18 5.79 -7.51
C THR A 108 -10.17 6.56 -8.36
N ASN A 109 -10.57 7.68 -8.97
CA ASN A 109 -9.68 8.54 -9.76
C ASN A 109 -8.46 9.10 -8.98
N SER A 110 -8.31 8.82 -7.68
CA SER A 110 -7.11 9.16 -6.90
C SER A 110 -6.17 7.95 -6.65
N GLY A 111 -6.33 6.88 -7.40
CA GLY A 111 -5.53 5.65 -7.28
C GLY A 111 -5.53 4.85 -8.59
N ASP A 112 -5.73 5.53 -9.72
CA ASP A 112 -5.55 4.91 -11.01
C ASP A 112 -4.05 4.73 -11.26
N LEU A 113 -3.66 3.53 -11.65
CA LEU A 113 -2.26 3.19 -11.90
C LEU A 113 -1.76 3.83 -13.20
N SER A 114 -2.66 4.38 -14.01
CA SER A 114 -2.33 5.21 -15.17
C SER A 114 -1.69 6.55 -14.79
N ASP A 115 -1.73 6.96 -13.52
CA ASP A 115 -1.14 8.21 -13.02
C ASP A 115 0.23 8.02 -12.33
N ILE A 116 0.82 6.82 -12.42
CA ILE A 116 2.18 6.49 -11.95
C ILE A 116 3.08 6.23 -13.18
#